data_AF-A0A2W6CXQ5-F1
#
_entry.id   AF-A0A2W6CXQ5-F1
#
_cell.length_a   1.000
_cell.length_b   1.000
_cell.length_c   1.000
_cell.angle_alpha   90.00
_cell.angle_beta   90.00
_cell.angle_gamma   90.00
#
_symmetry.space_group_name_H-M   'P 1'
#
loop_
_entity.id
_entity.type
_entity.pdbx_description
1 polymer ?
#
loop_
_entity_poly.entity_id
_entity_poly.type
_entity_poly.pdbx_seq_one_letter_code
_entity_poly.pdbx_strand_id
1 'polypeptide(L)'
;MPPEPRSQPQPIEPAVPVLPSAPVRDTLQPAEAPDQPANDEEPAGGLERLMRDAVALERLIGDALEGLNTPAPNGARAFRLARQRGPRRRGALFLAIGAAAVSVMLVVGTLALVYVLHRSPRTQEAANVPNAVVVPHAVVVPNAAEVNAAAAWAARELPHAAQLVADPDMRNALNGVGFSNVRTASAALEASSRNNTPLSFDYVVSSAALRAVDRANGPVARALQASLPIAVFGSGPHQLVVRQASTESAADIASRRRADDQIRLTAGRQLLANPAIRASRAVEAVLEAGALDLRAATVLALMANSSHVNILTVNIDKPEQAAGLPARSIDVRTDAAPAVQAMLSNLSPSYRPSVTQLPNGSNRIVWPIMPIPPVALN
;
A
#
# COMPACT_ATOMS: atom_id res chain seq x y z
N MET A 1 69.51 26.61 12.53
CA MET A 1 69.47 26.00 11.19
C MET A 1 68.48 24.83 11.24
N PRO A 2 67.26 25.00 10.71
CA PRO A 2 66.29 23.91 10.62
C PRO A 2 66.59 23.02 9.41
N PRO A 3 66.33 21.70 9.47
CA PRO A 3 66.62 20.77 8.38
C PRO A 3 65.61 20.86 7.22
N GLU A 4 66.11 20.67 6.01
CA GLU A 4 65.39 20.65 4.73
C GLU A 4 64.29 19.57 4.68
N PRO A 5 63.15 19.86 4.01
CA PRO A 5 62.11 18.88 3.75
C PRO A 5 62.52 17.94 2.61
N ARG A 6 62.43 16.62 2.87
CA ARG A 6 62.64 15.57 1.87
C ARG A 6 61.46 15.50 0.90
N SER A 7 61.78 15.55 -0.39
CA SER A 7 60.86 15.41 -1.52
C SER A 7 60.10 14.08 -1.47
N GLN A 8 58.77 14.15 -1.58
CA GLN A 8 57.91 12.98 -1.78
C GLN A 8 58.00 12.49 -3.24
N PRO A 9 58.01 11.17 -3.49
CA PRO A 9 57.98 10.62 -4.85
C PRO A 9 56.59 10.76 -5.46
N GLN A 10 56.54 11.17 -6.73
CA GLN A 10 55.29 11.31 -7.48
C GLN A 10 54.67 9.94 -7.82
N PRO A 11 53.33 9.83 -7.88
CA PRO A 11 52.64 8.63 -8.33
C PRO A 11 52.86 8.37 -9.82
N ILE A 12 53.21 7.14 -10.17
CA ILE A 12 53.33 6.66 -11.54
C ILE A 12 51.93 6.44 -12.12
N GLU A 13 51.61 7.16 -13.19
CA GLU A 13 50.36 7.06 -13.95
C GLU A 13 50.39 5.81 -14.86
N PRO A 14 49.36 4.94 -14.85
CA PRO A 14 49.33 3.76 -15.70
C PRO A 14 49.03 4.13 -17.16
N ALA A 15 49.86 3.63 -18.07
CA ALA A 15 49.75 3.83 -19.51
C ALA A 15 48.45 3.26 -20.09
N VAL A 16 47.74 4.08 -20.86
CA VAL A 16 46.55 3.71 -21.64
C VAL A 16 47.00 2.97 -22.91
N PRO A 17 46.52 1.75 -23.19
CA PRO A 17 46.82 1.07 -24.45
C PRO A 17 46.05 1.70 -25.62
N VAL A 18 46.80 2.13 -26.63
CA VAL A 18 46.29 2.60 -27.93
C VAL A 18 45.85 1.38 -28.74
N LEU A 19 44.56 1.30 -29.07
CA LEU A 19 44.02 0.31 -30.00
C LEU A 19 44.27 0.76 -31.46
N PRO A 20 44.68 -0.14 -32.36
CA PRO A 20 44.89 0.17 -33.77
C PRO A 20 43.56 0.35 -34.52
N SER A 21 43.52 1.38 -35.36
CA SER A 21 42.42 1.69 -36.28
C SER A 21 42.25 0.60 -37.33
N ALA A 22 41.04 0.05 -37.43
CA ALA A 22 40.67 -0.89 -38.48
C ALA A 22 40.31 -0.15 -39.80
N PRO A 23 40.59 -0.73 -40.97
CA PRO A 23 40.35 -0.10 -42.26
C PRO A 23 38.87 -0.11 -42.65
N VAL A 24 38.45 1.02 -43.23
CA VAL A 24 37.18 1.21 -43.94
C VAL A 24 37.12 0.27 -45.15
N ARG A 25 36.07 -0.55 -45.22
CA ARG A 25 35.67 -1.26 -46.43
C ARG A 25 34.27 -0.83 -46.83
N ASP A 26 34.21 -0.08 -47.92
CA ASP A 26 33.04 0.04 -48.78
C ASP A 26 32.68 -1.33 -49.36
N THR A 27 31.44 -1.76 -49.16
CA THR A 27 30.81 -2.77 -50.02
C THR A 27 29.30 -2.55 -50.00
N LEU A 28 28.83 -1.85 -51.02
CA LEU A 28 27.43 -1.82 -51.44
C LEU A 28 27.05 -3.22 -51.94
N GLN A 29 26.08 -3.86 -51.28
CA GLN A 29 25.33 -4.97 -51.85
C GLN A 29 23.88 -4.90 -51.32
N PRO A 30 22.85 -4.81 -52.18
CA PRO A 30 21.46 -4.80 -51.73
C PRO A 30 21.07 -6.22 -51.30
N ALA A 31 20.75 -6.39 -50.01
CA ALA A 31 20.17 -7.61 -49.51
C ALA A 31 18.68 -7.67 -49.86
N GLU A 32 18.35 -8.70 -50.63
CA GLU A 32 17.02 -9.22 -50.93
C GLU A 32 16.15 -9.31 -49.65
N ALA A 33 14.92 -8.83 -49.76
CA ALA A 33 13.94 -8.84 -48.68
C ALA A 33 13.49 -10.29 -48.38
N PRO A 34 13.54 -10.75 -47.12
CA PRO A 34 12.84 -11.98 -46.74
C PRO A 34 11.34 -11.69 -46.65
N ASP A 35 10.56 -12.54 -47.34
CA ASP A 35 9.11 -12.63 -47.25
C ASP A 35 8.61 -12.52 -45.80
N GLN A 36 7.81 -11.49 -45.53
CA GLN A 36 7.02 -11.36 -44.31
C GLN A 36 5.95 -12.46 -44.30
N PRO A 37 5.96 -13.40 -43.35
CA PRO A 37 4.77 -14.21 -43.10
C PRO A 37 3.66 -13.31 -42.55
N ALA A 38 2.46 -13.63 -43.01
CA ALA A 38 1.21 -12.95 -42.73
C ALA A 38 1.04 -12.54 -41.26
N ASN A 39 0.48 -11.33 -41.08
CA ASN A 39 -0.12 -10.87 -39.84
C ASN A 39 -1.18 -11.89 -39.38
N ASP A 40 -0.80 -12.77 -38.45
CA ASP A 40 -1.77 -13.46 -37.61
C ASP A 40 -2.28 -12.46 -36.58
N GLU A 41 -3.59 -12.20 -36.68
CA GLU A 41 -4.38 -11.36 -35.80
C GLU A 41 -4.14 -11.73 -34.33
N GLU A 42 -3.56 -10.79 -33.58
CA GLU A 42 -3.53 -10.84 -32.13
C GLU A 42 -4.99 -10.79 -31.64
N PRO A 43 -5.51 -11.82 -30.95
CA PRO A 43 -6.91 -11.84 -30.58
C PRO A 43 -7.14 -10.76 -29.52
N ALA A 44 -8.02 -9.80 -29.84
CA ALA A 44 -8.54 -8.73 -29.00
C ALA A 44 -9.27 -9.18 -27.71
N GLY A 45 -9.02 -10.41 -27.22
CA GLY A 45 -9.67 -11.02 -26.07
C GLY A 45 -8.88 -10.95 -24.77
N GLY A 46 -7.70 -10.31 -24.72
CA GLY A 46 -6.90 -10.20 -23.48
C GLY A 46 -7.61 -9.40 -22.38
N LEU A 47 -8.24 -8.28 -22.74
CA LEU A 47 -9.00 -7.45 -21.82
C LEU A 47 -10.31 -8.13 -21.42
N GLU A 48 -11.00 -8.79 -22.36
CA GLU A 48 -12.21 -9.56 -22.06
C GLU A 48 -11.95 -10.75 -21.14
N ARG A 49 -10.81 -11.45 -21.28
CA ARG A 49 -10.42 -12.55 -20.37
C ARG A 49 -10.11 -12.01 -18.97
N LEU A 50 -9.37 -10.90 -18.87
CA LEU A 50 -9.10 -10.26 -17.58
C LEU A 50 -10.38 -9.76 -16.89
N MET A 51 -11.34 -9.22 -17.65
CA MET A 51 -12.65 -8.84 -17.11
C MET A 51 -13.49 -10.06 -16.71
N ARG A 52 -13.44 -11.16 -17.47
CA ARG A 52 -14.13 -12.41 -17.13
C ARG A 52 -13.57 -13.06 -15.86
N ASP A 53 -12.25 -13.05 -15.70
CA ASP A 53 -11.56 -13.61 -14.54
C ASP A 53 -11.77 -12.74 -13.29
N ALA A 54 -11.85 -11.41 -13.45
CA ALA A 54 -12.22 -10.48 -12.38
C ALA A 54 -13.66 -10.71 -11.91
N VAL A 55 -14.63 -10.82 -12.82
CA VAL A 55 -16.04 -11.10 -12.49
C VAL A 55 -16.22 -12.49 -11.87
N ALA A 56 -15.42 -13.49 -12.29
CA ALA A 56 -15.41 -14.80 -11.66
C ALA A 56 -14.86 -14.74 -10.22
N LEU A 57 -13.83 -13.93 -9.97
CA LEU A 57 -13.29 -13.70 -8.63
C LEU A 57 -14.29 -12.95 -7.75
N GLU A 58 -15.07 -12.02 -8.29
CA GLU A 58 -16.10 -11.30 -7.54
C GLU A 58 -17.29 -12.17 -7.18
N ARG A 59 -17.74 -13.03 -8.10
CA ARG A 59 -18.72 -14.07 -7.74
C ARG A 59 -18.14 -15.02 -6.72
N LEU A 60 -16.87 -15.39 -6.82
CA LEU A 60 -16.23 -16.24 -5.82
C LEU A 60 -16.12 -15.55 -4.45
N ILE A 61 -15.85 -14.25 -4.40
CA ILE A 61 -15.77 -13.47 -3.16
C ILE A 61 -17.18 -13.25 -2.59
N GLY A 62 -18.15 -12.89 -3.43
CA GLY A 62 -19.56 -12.77 -3.06
C GLY A 62 -20.10 -14.08 -2.53
N ASP A 63 -19.94 -15.17 -3.27
CA ASP A 63 -20.35 -16.53 -2.89
C ASP A 63 -19.57 -17.04 -1.68
N ALA A 64 -18.28 -16.70 -1.52
CA ALA A 64 -17.51 -17.06 -0.34
C ALA A 64 -18.00 -16.30 0.90
N LEU A 65 -18.24 -14.99 0.79
CA LEU A 65 -18.73 -14.16 1.90
C LEU A 65 -20.19 -14.46 2.24
N GLU A 66 -21.02 -14.85 1.26
CA GLU A 66 -22.40 -15.29 1.45
C GLU A 66 -22.47 -16.74 1.97
N GLY A 67 -21.53 -17.59 1.55
CA GLY A 67 -21.35 -18.96 2.06
C GLY A 67 -20.95 -19.03 3.53
N LEU A 68 -20.29 -18.01 4.09
CA LEU A 68 -19.99 -17.91 5.52
C LEU A 68 -21.24 -17.84 6.42
N ASN A 69 -22.41 -17.46 5.87
CA ASN A 69 -23.69 -17.46 6.60
C ASN A 69 -24.47 -18.78 6.47
N THR A 70 -23.96 -19.76 5.72
CA THR A 70 -24.60 -21.08 5.61
C THR A 70 -24.01 -22.04 6.66
N PRO A 71 -24.83 -22.62 7.55
CA PRO A 71 -24.33 -23.61 8.50
C PRO A 71 -23.79 -24.82 7.73
N ALA A 72 -22.54 -25.20 8.01
CA ALA A 72 -21.89 -26.34 7.38
C ALA A 72 -22.77 -27.61 7.48
N PRO A 73 -22.96 -28.36 6.39
CA PRO A 73 -23.60 -29.66 6.47
C PRO A 73 -22.70 -30.60 7.27
N ASN A 74 -23.22 -31.11 8.39
CA ASN A 74 -22.58 -32.11 9.23
C ASN A 74 -22.06 -33.28 8.37
N GLY A 75 -20.74 -33.41 8.29
CA GLY A 75 -20.09 -34.51 7.60
C GLY A 75 -20.23 -35.81 8.38
N ALA A 76 -21.02 -36.75 7.87
CA ALA A 76 -20.78 -38.19 7.97
C ALA A 76 -21.80 -38.97 7.12
N ARG A 77 -21.41 -39.40 5.91
CA ARG A 77 -21.50 -40.80 5.44
C ARG A 77 -21.23 -40.93 3.93
N ALA A 78 -20.45 -41.97 3.64
CA ALA A 78 -20.00 -42.42 2.34
C ALA A 78 -21.07 -43.15 1.51
N PHE A 79 -20.86 -43.13 0.19
CA PHE A 79 -21.23 -44.12 -0.83
C PHE A 79 -22.40 -45.09 -0.58
N ARG A 80 -23.47 -44.94 -1.36
CA ARG A 80 -24.03 -46.05 -2.14
C ARG A 80 -24.94 -45.59 -3.29
N LEU A 81 -24.74 -46.25 -4.42
CA LEU A 81 -25.46 -46.13 -5.69
C LEU A 81 -26.97 -46.43 -5.60
N ALA A 82 -27.64 -46.01 -6.68
CA ALA A 82 -28.86 -46.58 -7.26
C ALA A 82 -30.22 -45.98 -6.84
N ARG A 83 -30.75 -45.20 -7.79
CA ARG A 83 -32.06 -45.41 -8.44
C ARG A 83 -33.24 -45.63 -7.50
N GLN A 84 -34.07 -44.60 -7.31
CA GLN A 84 -35.53 -44.78 -7.44
C GLN A 84 -36.26 -43.45 -7.70
N ARG A 85 -37.07 -43.52 -8.76
CA ARG A 85 -38.12 -42.57 -9.15
C ARG A 85 -39.23 -42.58 -8.10
N GLY A 86 -39.89 -41.43 -7.91
CA GLY A 86 -41.24 -41.42 -7.34
C GLY A 86 -41.68 -40.03 -6.83
N PRO A 87 -42.66 -39.36 -7.46
CA PRO A 87 -43.14 -38.05 -7.05
C PRO A 87 -44.37 -38.17 -6.14
N ARG A 88 -44.59 -37.19 -5.24
CA ARG A 88 -45.86 -36.43 -5.07
C ARG A 88 -45.96 -35.71 -3.72
N ARG A 89 -46.48 -34.47 -3.84
CA ARG A 89 -47.43 -33.74 -2.96
C ARG A 89 -46.89 -32.85 -1.83
N ARG A 90 -47.05 -31.54 -2.10
CA ARG A 90 -47.89 -30.52 -1.42
C ARG A 90 -47.66 -30.25 0.08
N GLY A 91 -47.38 -28.97 0.34
CA GLY A 91 -47.50 -28.25 1.62
C GLY A 91 -46.47 -27.11 1.62
N ALA A 92 -46.72 -25.96 0.97
CA ALA A 92 -47.52 -24.83 1.46
C ALA A 92 -47.12 -24.36 2.88
N LEU A 93 -46.74 -23.08 2.94
CA LEU A 93 -46.69 -22.19 4.10
C LEU A 93 -45.47 -22.35 5.04
N PHE A 94 -44.52 -21.41 4.98
CA PHE A 94 -44.39 -20.34 5.98
C PHE A 94 -43.57 -19.19 5.40
N LEU A 95 -44.20 -18.01 5.44
CA LEU A 95 -43.74 -16.72 4.98
C LEU A 95 -43.54 -15.86 6.24
N ALA A 96 -42.55 -14.98 6.21
CA ALA A 96 -42.32 -13.84 7.08
C ALA A 96 -41.78 -14.09 8.52
N ILE A 97 -40.49 -13.82 8.70
CA ILE A 97 -40.06 -12.73 9.61
C ILE A 97 -39.00 -11.92 8.84
N GLY A 98 -39.43 -10.77 8.34
CA GLY A 98 -38.56 -9.73 7.83
C GLY A 98 -38.28 -8.66 8.89
N ALA A 99 -37.27 -7.85 8.59
CA ALA A 99 -37.13 -6.47 9.01
C ALA A 99 -36.96 -6.18 10.51
N ALA A 100 -35.72 -6.33 11.00
CA ALA A 100 -35.23 -5.57 12.16
C ALA A 100 -33.70 -5.47 12.20
N ALA A 101 -33.09 -4.71 11.28
CA ALA A 101 -31.71 -4.21 11.45
C ALA A 101 -31.41 -2.95 10.60
N VAL A 102 -32.40 -2.10 10.34
CA VAL A 102 -32.24 -0.78 9.68
C VAL A 102 -32.18 0.37 10.71
N SER A 103 -32.08 0.07 12.01
CA SER A 103 -32.26 1.07 13.08
C SER A 103 -31.12 1.13 14.10
N VAL A 104 -29.85 1.11 13.65
CA VAL A 104 -28.71 1.55 14.48
C VAL A 104 -27.79 2.50 13.68
N MET A 105 -28.39 3.32 12.83
CA MET A 105 -27.67 4.30 11.99
C MET A 105 -27.62 5.71 12.61
N LEU A 106 -27.88 5.88 13.92
CA LEU A 106 -28.00 7.24 14.50
C LEU A 106 -27.57 7.43 15.96
N VAL A 107 -26.71 6.57 16.53
CA VAL A 107 -26.20 6.79 17.91
C VAL A 107 -24.66 6.70 18.05
N VAL A 108 -23.91 6.21 17.06
CA VAL A 108 -22.43 6.11 17.17
C VAL A 108 -21.69 7.30 16.51
N GLY A 109 -22.43 8.21 15.86
CA GLY A 109 -21.88 9.41 15.20
C GLY A 109 -21.45 10.55 16.13
N THR A 110 -21.61 10.42 17.46
CA THR A 110 -21.35 11.52 18.41
C THR A 110 -20.07 11.37 19.23
N LEU A 111 -19.41 10.20 19.24
CA LEU A 111 -18.17 10.01 20.05
C LEU A 111 -16.87 10.19 19.27
N ALA A 112 -16.87 10.15 17.94
CA ALA A 112 -15.67 10.41 17.13
C ALA A 112 -15.44 11.92 16.82
N LEU A 113 -16.47 12.76 17.01
CA LEU A 113 -16.37 14.21 16.75
C LEU A 113 -15.78 15.00 17.95
N VAL A 114 -15.80 14.44 19.16
CA VAL A 114 -15.33 15.12 20.38
C VAL A 114 -13.80 15.15 20.48
N TYR A 115 -13.08 14.24 19.82
CA TYR A 115 -11.62 14.19 19.88
C TYR A 115 -10.93 15.19 18.94
N VAL A 116 -11.61 15.67 17.90
CA VAL A 116 -11.05 16.63 16.92
C VAL A 116 -11.34 18.10 17.30
N LEU A 117 -12.30 18.36 18.20
CA LEU A 117 -12.71 19.72 18.58
C LEU A 117 -12.10 20.25 19.89
N HIS A 118 -11.29 19.48 20.62
CA HIS A 118 -10.70 19.91 21.91
C HIS A 118 -9.23 20.38 21.87
N ARG A 119 -8.69 20.76 20.70
CA ARG A 119 -7.41 21.49 20.63
C ARG A 119 -7.62 23.02 20.61
N SER A 120 -7.63 23.55 21.83
CA SER A 120 -7.29 24.91 22.27
C SER A 120 -8.23 26.08 21.93
N PRO A 121 -8.72 26.82 22.95
CA PRO A 121 -9.40 28.09 22.74
C PRO A 121 -8.45 29.14 22.18
N ARG A 122 -8.89 29.84 21.12
CA ARG A 122 -8.31 31.12 20.71
C ARG A 122 -8.77 32.18 21.71
N THR A 123 -7.90 32.59 22.62
CA THR A 123 -7.99 33.90 23.25
C THR A 123 -7.68 34.93 22.17
N GLN A 124 -8.73 35.54 21.63
CA GLN A 124 -8.63 36.71 20.76
C GLN A 124 -8.49 37.93 21.66
N GLU A 125 -7.27 38.23 22.10
CA GLU A 125 -6.95 39.50 22.73
C GLU A 125 -6.50 40.45 21.63
N ALA A 126 -7.38 41.38 21.27
CA ALA A 126 -7.10 42.45 20.33
C ALA A 126 -6.16 43.46 21.01
N ALA A 127 -4.85 43.29 20.80
CA ALA A 127 -3.84 44.28 21.12
C ALA A 127 -3.27 44.89 19.83
N ASN A 128 -3.63 46.14 19.61
CA ASN A 128 -3.13 47.05 18.60
C ASN A 128 -1.67 47.45 18.94
N VAL A 129 -0.66 47.06 18.15
CA VAL A 129 0.74 47.55 18.27
C VAL A 129 1.43 47.59 16.87
N PRO A 130 2.26 48.61 16.56
CA PRO A 130 2.73 48.97 15.21
C PRO A 130 3.98 48.21 14.75
N ASN A 131 4.16 48.14 13.41
CA ASN A 131 5.37 47.71 12.67
C ASN A 131 6.13 46.49 13.24
N ALA A 132 5.70 45.29 12.83
CA ALA A 132 6.44 44.06 13.07
C ALA A 132 7.76 44.03 12.29
N VAL A 133 8.86 44.08 13.03
CA VAL A 133 10.19 43.61 12.60
C VAL A 133 10.03 42.16 12.11
N VAL A 134 10.50 41.87 10.90
CA VAL A 134 10.55 40.52 10.33
C VAL A 134 11.50 39.67 11.19
N VAL A 135 10.97 38.91 12.15
CA VAL A 135 11.74 37.91 12.89
C VAL A 135 12.03 36.76 11.91
N PRO A 136 13.31 36.36 11.72
CA PRO A 136 13.63 35.22 10.88
C PRO A 136 12.94 33.97 11.43
N HIS A 137 12.17 33.29 10.59
CA HIS A 137 11.54 32.03 10.96
C HIS A 137 12.64 31.05 11.39
N ALA A 138 12.60 30.59 12.64
CA ALA A 138 13.54 29.60 13.13
C ALA A 138 13.49 28.37 12.22
N VAL A 139 14.65 28.01 11.66
CA VAL A 139 14.80 26.81 10.83
C VAL A 139 14.52 25.61 11.73
N VAL A 140 13.37 24.97 11.54
CA VAL A 140 13.03 23.73 12.26
C VAL A 140 13.90 22.62 11.68
N VAL A 141 14.95 22.26 12.40
CA VAL A 141 15.85 21.16 12.03
C VAL A 141 15.07 19.83 12.16
N PRO A 142 15.13 18.92 11.17
CA PRO A 142 14.53 17.60 11.27
C PRO A 142 15.10 16.83 12.46
N ASN A 143 14.25 16.07 13.17
CA ASN A 143 14.74 15.15 14.19
C ASN A 143 15.45 13.96 13.50
N ALA A 144 16.75 13.80 13.72
CA ALA A 144 17.56 12.76 13.11
C ALA A 144 17.02 11.34 13.34
N ALA A 145 16.41 11.07 14.51
CA ALA A 145 15.80 9.77 14.80
C ALA A 145 14.61 9.48 13.87
N GLU A 146 13.76 10.47 13.62
CA GLU A 146 12.60 10.34 12.73
C GLU A 146 13.03 10.23 11.26
N VAL A 147 14.07 10.96 10.87
CA VAL A 147 14.67 10.85 9.52
C VAL A 147 15.19 9.43 9.28
N ASN A 148 15.96 8.89 10.23
CA ASN A 148 16.49 7.53 10.13
C ASN A 148 15.37 6.48 10.13
N ALA A 149 14.34 6.65 10.96
CA ALA A 149 13.19 5.76 10.99
C ALA A 149 12.42 5.77 9.66
N ALA A 150 12.19 6.96 9.10
CA ALA A 150 11.51 7.11 7.82
C ALA A 150 12.32 6.51 6.65
N ALA A 151 13.64 6.69 6.64
CA ALA A 151 14.52 6.09 5.63
C ALA A 151 14.57 4.56 5.73
N ALA A 152 14.67 4.01 6.94
CA ALA A 152 14.64 2.57 7.16
C ALA A 152 13.30 1.94 6.78
N TRP A 153 12.19 2.63 7.08
CA TRP A 153 10.87 2.21 6.61
C TRP A 153 10.78 2.26 5.07
N ALA A 154 11.25 3.33 4.44
CA ALA A 154 11.23 3.47 2.99
C ALA A 154 12.00 2.33 2.31
N ALA A 155 13.19 1.99 2.80
CA ALA A 155 14.00 0.90 2.26
C ALA A 155 13.33 -0.48 2.35
N ARG A 156 12.43 -0.68 3.32
CA ARG A 156 11.66 -1.92 3.44
C ARG A 156 10.45 -1.96 2.53
N GLU A 157 9.80 -0.82 2.31
CA GLU A 157 8.45 -0.79 1.76
C GLU A 157 8.35 -0.22 0.35
N LEU A 158 9.30 0.60 -0.06
CA LEU A 158 9.27 1.27 -1.35
C LEU A 158 10.24 0.61 -2.34
N PRO A 159 9.92 0.60 -3.64
CA PRO A 159 10.87 0.15 -4.65
C PRO A 159 12.10 1.06 -4.68
N HIS A 160 13.31 0.50 -4.60
CA HIS A 160 14.56 1.27 -4.65
C HIS A 160 14.75 2.10 -5.92
N ALA A 161 14.10 1.70 -7.02
CA ALA A 161 14.11 2.43 -8.29
C ALA A 161 13.10 3.60 -8.36
N ALA A 162 12.23 3.76 -7.36
CA ALA A 162 11.19 4.78 -7.36
C ALA A 162 11.77 6.20 -7.39
N GLN A 163 11.05 7.13 -8.00
CA GLN A 163 11.40 8.54 -8.02
C GLN A 163 10.93 9.22 -6.74
N LEU A 164 11.87 9.63 -5.87
CA LEU A 164 11.57 10.31 -4.61
C LEU A 164 11.91 11.79 -4.66
N VAL A 165 11.08 12.60 -4.02
CA VAL A 165 11.37 14.01 -3.72
C VAL A 165 11.46 14.22 -2.21
N ALA A 166 12.54 14.83 -1.74
CA ALA A 166 12.79 15.08 -0.32
C ALA A 166 13.58 16.37 -0.08
N ASP A 167 13.71 16.79 1.18
CA ASP A 167 14.69 17.82 1.57
C ASP A 167 16.13 17.26 1.58
N PRO A 168 17.17 18.10 1.72
CA PRO A 168 18.56 17.63 1.66
C PRO A 168 18.93 16.57 2.72
N ASP A 169 18.47 16.71 3.96
CA ASP A 169 18.80 15.79 5.05
C ASP A 169 18.17 14.42 4.80
N MET A 170 16.88 14.41 4.45
CA MET A 170 16.17 13.18 4.13
C MET A 170 16.68 12.53 2.84
N ARG A 171 17.09 13.32 1.84
CA ARG A 171 17.76 12.81 0.63
C ARG A 171 19.04 12.07 0.99
N ASN A 172 19.87 12.64 1.86
CA ASN A 172 21.11 11.98 2.29
C ASN A 172 20.82 10.66 3.02
N ALA A 173 19.82 10.63 3.89
CA ALA A 173 19.40 9.41 4.58
C ALA A 173 18.88 8.34 3.62
N LEU A 174 18.03 8.71 2.64
CA LEU A 174 17.50 7.80 1.61
C LEU A 174 18.62 7.24 0.72
N ASN A 175 19.58 8.07 0.32
CA ASN A 175 20.76 7.62 -0.43
C ASN A 175 21.59 6.61 0.38
N GLY A 176 21.75 6.86 1.69
CA GLY A 176 22.48 5.97 2.60
C GLY A 176 21.86 4.57 2.74
N VAL A 177 20.56 4.43 2.47
CA VAL A 177 19.85 3.13 2.48
C VAL A 177 19.59 2.57 1.08
N GLY A 178 20.25 3.11 0.05
CA GLY A 178 20.30 2.52 -1.29
C GLY A 178 19.30 3.05 -2.31
N PHE A 179 18.60 4.16 -2.04
CA PHE A 179 17.84 4.85 -3.09
C PHE A 179 18.79 5.66 -3.98
N SER A 180 18.65 5.54 -5.30
CA SER A 180 19.47 6.27 -6.28
C SER A 180 18.71 7.44 -6.94
N ASN A 181 17.38 7.36 -6.99
CA ASN A 181 16.51 8.30 -7.70
C ASN A 181 15.86 9.32 -6.75
N VAL A 182 16.66 9.98 -5.91
CA VAL A 182 16.18 10.97 -4.93
C VAL A 182 16.55 12.39 -5.34
N ARG A 183 15.54 13.23 -5.59
CA ARG A 183 15.70 14.65 -5.96
C ARG A 183 15.39 15.56 -4.79
N THR A 184 16.11 16.69 -4.70
CA THR A 184 15.67 17.76 -3.80
C THR A 184 14.43 18.44 -4.37
N ALA A 185 13.58 18.98 -3.50
CA ALA A 185 12.41 19.73 -3.95
C ALA A 185 12.76 20.91 -4.87
N SER A 186 13.85 21.64 -4.58
CA SER A 186 14.35 22.71 -5.44
C SER A 186 14.72 22.22 -6.84
N ALA A 187 15.48 21.12 -6.94
CA ALA A 187 15.88 20.55 -8.22
C ALA A 187 14.67 20.00 -9.00
N ALA A 188 13.69 19.41 -8.31
CA ALA A 188 12.46 18.95 -8.92
C ALA A 188 11.63 20.11 -9.48
N LEU A 189 11.55 21.22 -8.74
CA LEU A 189 10.89 22.45 -9.19
C LEU A 189 11.57 23.06 -10.41
N GLU A 190 12.89 23.20 -10.39
CA GLU A 190 13.64 23.75 -11.53
C GLU A 190 13.44 22.93 -12.81
N ALA A 191 13.40 21.59 -12.69
CA ALA A 191 13.16 20.72 -13.83
C ALA A 191 11.74 20.89 -14.39
N SER A 192 10.73 20.98 -13.50
CA SER A 192 9.35 21.27 -13.89
C SER A 192 9.19 22.64 -14.55
N SER A 193 9.83 23.67 -14.00
CA SER A 193 9.79 25.03 -14.56
C SER A 193 10.45 25.12 -15.93
N ARG A 194 11.62 24.49 -16.10
CA ARG A 194 12.34 24.48 -17.40
C ARG A 194 11.53 23.83 -18.51
N ASN A 195 10.78 22.77 -18.18
CA ASN A 195 10.06 21.97 -19.16
C ASN A 195 8.56 22.32 -19.24
N ASN A 196 8.08 23.25 -18.42
CA ASN A 196 6.66 23.55 -18.24
C ASN A 196 5.82 22.28 -17.95
N THR A 197 6.37 21.34 -17.19
CA THR A 197 5.72 20.06 -16.86
C THR A 197 5.34 19.97 -15.38
N PRO A 198 4.26 19.24 -15.03
CA PRO A 198 3.96 18.91 -13.64
C PRO A 198 5.14 18.20 -12.95
N LEU A 199 5.23 18.34 -11.62
CA LEU A 199 6.23 17.62 -10.84
C LEU A 199 5.96 16.11 -10.97
N SER A 200 6.90 15.38 -11.56
CA SER A 200 6.82 13.92 -11.68
C SER A 200 7.60 13.28 -10.53
N PHE A 201 6.93 12.45 -9.75
CA PHE A 201 7.49 11.68 -8.65
C PHE A 201 6.57 10.49 -8.35
N ASP A 202 7.13 9.42 -7.83
CA ASP A 202 6.35 8.30 -7.26
C ASP A 202 6.04 8.59 -5.80
N TYR A 203 7.02 9.13 -5.07
CA TYR A 203 6.91 9.43 -3.64
C TYR A 203 7.49 10.81 -3.29
N VAL A 204 6.92 11.45 -2.28
CA VAL A 204 7.45 12.68 -1.69
C VAL A 204 7.50 12.54 -0.17
N VAL A 205 8.63 12.92 0.43
CA VAL A 205 8.77 12.99 1.89
C VAL A 205 8.55 14.42 2.35
N SER A 206 7.38 14.68 2.92
CA SER A 206 7.00 15.97 3.46
C SER A 206 7.58 16.17 4.85
N SER A 207 8.60 17.02 4.95
CA SER A 207 9.14 17.56 6.19
C SER A 207 8.63 18.98 6.46
N ALA A 208 8.98 19.55 7.62
CA ALA A 208 8.66 20.95 7.91
C ALA A 208 9.36 21.92 6.95
N ALA A 209 10.60 21.65 6.57
CA ALA A 209 11.32 22.44 5.58
C ALA A 209 10.59 22.41 4.24
N LEU A 210 10.15 21.23 3.79
CA LEU A 210 9.40 21.12 2.54
C LEU A 210 8.05 21.83 2.60
N ARG A 211 7.32 21.71 3.72
CA ARG A 211 6.06 22.44 3.97
C ARG A 211 6.26 23.96 4.10
N ALA A 212 7.46 24.42 4.48
CA ALA A 212 7.77 25.84 4.48
C ALA A 212 7.98 26.36 3.04
N VAL A 213 8.68 25.59 2.20
CA VAL A 213 8.86 25.88 0.76
C VAL A 213 7.52 25.88 0.02
N ASP A 214 6.62 24.94 0.37
CA ASP A 214 5.27 24.82 -0.15
C ASP A 214 4.47 26.13 -0.07
N ARG A 215 4.44 26.78 1.10
CA ARG A 215 3.71 28.05 1.30
C ARG A 215 4.17 29.18 0.39
N ALA A 216 5.38 29.09 -0.14
CA ALA A 216 5.97 30.06 -1.07
C ALA A 216 5.90 29.62 -2.54
N ASN A 217 5.55 28.36 -2.86
CA ASN A 217 5.71 27.78 -4.19
C ASN A 217 4.54 26.87 -4.61
N GLY A 218 3.71 27.35 -5.54
CA GLY A 218 2.54 26.64 -6.05
C GLY A 218 2.75 25.21 -6.62
N PRO A 219 3.90 24.84 -7.22
CA PRO A 219 4.07 23.46 -7.70
C PRO A 219 4.30 22.43 -6.59
N VAL A 220 5.00 22.77 -5.48
CA VAL A 220 5.13 21.86 -4.32
C VAL A 220 3.78 21.66 -3.66
N ALA A 221 2.98 22.72 -3.54
CA ALA A 221 1.60 22.67 -3.05
C ALA A 221 0.76 21.67 -3.81
N ARG A 222 0.78 21.79 -5.15
CA ARG A 222 0.05 20.89 -6.04
C ARG A 222 0.53 19.44 -5.91
N ALA A 223 1.84 19.21 -5.80
CA ALA A 223 2.38 17.88 -5.56
C ALA A 223 1.92 17.27 -4.23
N LEU A 224 1.91 18.05 -3.14
CA LEU A 224 1.42 17.58 -1.83
C LEU A 224 -0.09 17.34 -1.84
N GLN A 225 -0.86 18.14 -2.59
CA GLN A 225 -2.30 17.95 -2.78
C GLN A 225 -2.64 16.75 -3.67
N ALA A 226 -1.81 16.48 -4.68
CA ALA A 226 -1.91 15.32 -5.59
C ALA A 226 -1.19 14.08 -5.05
N SER A 227 -0.98 13.98 -3.73
CA SER A 227 -0.36 12.81 -3.11
C SER A 227 -1.06 12.45 -1.81
N LEU A 228 -0.92 11.19 -1.41
CA LEU A 228 -1.57 10.61 -0.24
C LEU A 228 -0.56 10.20 0.80
N PRO A 229 -0.80 10.47 2.09
CA PRO A 229 0.04 9.94 3.15
C PRO A 229 -0.04 8.41 3.16
N ILE A 230 1.13 7.78 3.22
CA ILE A 230 1.28 6.33 3.35
C ILE A 230 2.07 5.92 4.60
N ALA A 231 2.85 6.83 5.17
CA ALA A 231 3.48 6.66 6.48
C ALA A 231 3.73 8.01 7.16
N VAL A 232 3.57 8.05 8.47
CA VAL A 232 3.78 9.26 9.29
C VAL A 232 4.75 8.95 10.44
N PHE A 233 5.77 9.79 10.59
CA PHE A 233 6.81 9.69 11.62
C PHE A 233 6.83 10.95 12.47
N GLY A 234 7.10 10.77 13.76
CA GLY A 234 7.08 11.85 14.74
C GLY A 234 5.74 12.58 14.85
N SER A 235 5.79 13.78 15.44
CA SER A 235 4.62 14.64 15.60
C SER A 235 5.00 16.11 15.61
N GLY A 236 4.00 16.99 15.49
CA GLY A 236 4.18 18.44 15.59
C GLY A 236 5.11 19.01 14.50
N PRO A 237 5.99 19.97 14.84
CA PRO A 237 6.82 20.64 13.86
C PRO A 237 7.89 19.73 13.25
N HIS A 238 8.24 18.59 13.86
CA HIS A 238 9.22 17.65 13.32
C HIS A 238 8.59 16.45 12.59
N GLN A 239 7.27 16.47 12.38
CA GLN A 239 6.58 15.38 11.69
C GLN A 239 7.11 15.20 10.26
N LEU A 240 7.42 13.96 9.90
CA LEU A 240 7.72 13.55 8.53
C LEU A 240 6.56 12.74 7.99
N VAL A 241 6.15 13.01 6.75
CA VAL A 241 5.07 12.27 6.10
C VAL A 241 5.57 11.77 4.76
N VAL A 242 5.65 10.45 4.60
CA VAL A 242 5.89 9.84 3.29
C VAL A 242 4.56 9.79 2.55
N ARG A 243 4.56 10.28 1.32
CA ARG A 243 3.36 10.35 0.49
C ARG A 243 3.60 9.68 -0.85
N GLN A 244 2.58 9.02 -1.39
CA GLN A 244 2.59 8.48 -2.75
C GLN A 244 1.84 9.43 -3.68
N ALA A 245 2.37 9.66 -4.88
CA ALA A 245 1.67 10.39 -5.93
C ALA A 245 0.35 9.70 -6.29
N SER A 246 -0.67 10.50 -6.59
CA SER A 246 -1.96 10.02 -7.06
C SER A 246 -2.46 10.90 -8.19
N THR A 247 -3.07 10.26 -9.19
CA THR A 247 -3.80 10.93 -10.25
C THR A 247 -5.27 11.14 -9.89
N GLU A 248 -5.74 10.55 -8.80
CA GLU A 248 -7.13 10.66 -8.34
C GLU A 248 -7.34 11.91 -7.48
N SER A 249 -8.58 12.41 -7.46
CA SER A 249 -8.91 13.55 -6.61
C SER A 249 -8.92 13.15 -5.13
N ALA A 250 -8.53 14.08 -4.25
CA ALA A 250 -8.56 13.84 -2.81
C ALA A 250 -9.97 13.46 -2.31
N ALA A 251 -11.02 13.96 -2.97
CA ALA A 251 -12.42 13.62 -2.64
C ALA A 251 -12.75 12.17 -2.99
N ASP A 252 -12.34 11.69 -4.17
CA ASP A 252 -12.56 10.30 -4.60
C ASP A 252 -11.82 9.33 -3.69
N ILE A 253 -10.56 9.64 -3.37
CA ILE A 253 -9.77 8.81 -2.47
C ILE A 253 -10.41 8.77 -1.07
N ALA A 254 -10.84 9.92 -0.53
CA ALA A 254 -11.51 9.95 0.76
C ALA A 254 -12.82 9.15 0.75
N SER A 255 -13.59 9.21 -0.34
CA SER A 255 -14.79 8.41 -0.53
C SER A 255 -14.47 6.90 -0.51
N ARG A 256 -13.47 6.48 -1.29
CA ARG A 256 -13.04 5.07 -1.36
C ARG A 256 -12.51 4.55 -0.02
N ARG A 257 -11.71 5.34 0.69
CA ARG A 257 -11.24 4.96 2.03
C ARG A 257 -12.40 4.75 3.02
N ARG A 258 -13.41 5.64 3.02
CA ARG A 258 -14.59 5.45 3.87
C ARG A 258 -15.38 4.19 3.50
N ALA A 259 -15.54 3.90 2.22
CA ALA A 259 -16.20 2.68 1.77
C ALA A 259 -15.43 1.43 2.21
N ASP A 260 -14.11 1.43 2.00
CA ASP A 260 -13.21 0.36 2.43
C ASP A 260 -13.26 0.13 3.95
N ASP A 261 -13.31 1.21 4.76
CA ASP A 261 -13.46 1.10 6.22
C ASP A 261 -14.72 0.31 6.63
N GLN A 262 -15.86 0.57 5.97
CA GLN A 262 -17.12 -0.15 6.25
C GLN A 262 -17.06 -1.62 5.82
N ILE A 263 -16.41 -1.90 4.69
CA ILE A 263 -16.24 -3.27 4.20
C ILE A 263 -15.33 -4.04 5.16
N ARG A 264 -14.22 -3.45 5.62
CA ARG A 264 -13.30 -4.10 6.57
C ARG A 264 -13.95 -4.40 7.92
N LEU A 265 -14.83 -3.52 8.42
CA LEU A 265 -15.64 -3.79 9.62
C LEU A 265 -16.54 -5.03 9.43
N THR A 266 -17.17 -5.14 8.27
CA THR A 266 -18.05 -6.27 7.94
C THR A 266 -17.25 -7.56 7.77
N ALA A 267 -16.16 -7.51 7.01
CA ALA A 267 -15.26 -8.63 6.78
C ALA A 267 -14.65 -9.15 8.10
N GLY A 268 -14.24 -8.25 9.00
CA GLY A 268 -13.73 -8.62 10.32
C GLY A 268 -14.74 -9.42 11.14
N ARG A 269 -16.01 -8.99 11.19
CA ARG A 269 -17.08 -9.74 11.87
C ARG A 269 -17.38 -11.08 11.22
N GLN A 270 -17.38 -11.15 9.89
CA GLN A 270 -17.59 -12.39 9.16
C GLN A 270 -16.47 -13.40 9.38
N LEU A 271 -15.21 -12.95 9.44
CA LEU A 271 -14.08 -13.80 9.80
C LEU A 271 -14.23 -14.37 11.21
N LEU A 272 -14.67 -13.56 12.17
CA LEU A 272 -14.89 -13.99 13.56
C LEU A 272 -16.09 -14.92 13.73
N ALA A 273 -17.09 -14.83 12.84
CA ALA A 273 -18.21 -15.75 12.81
C ALA A 273 -17.85 -17.12 12.19
N ASN A 274 -16.73 -17.22 11.46
CA ASN A 274 -16.31 -18.46 10.81
C ASN A 274 -15.66 -19.43 11.81
N PRO A 275 -16.21 -20.63 12.05
CA PRO A 275 -15.66 -21.60 13.01
C PRO A 275 -14.28 -22.16 12.62
N ALA A 276 -13.87 -22.05 11.35
CA ALA A 276 -12.53 -22.43 10.90
C ALA A 276 -11.47 -21.36 11.25
N ILE A 277 -11.88 -20.14 11.63
CA ILE A 277 -10.99 -19.09 12.11
C ILE A 277 -10.93 -19.14 13.63
N ARG A 278 -9.71 -19.13 14.18
CA ARG A 278 -9.45 -18.89 15.61
C ARG A 278 -8.56 -17.68 15.77
N ALA A 279 -8.85 -16.88 16.78
CA ALA A 279 -8.10 -15.68 17.12
C ALA A 279 -7.99 -15.56 18.64
N SER A 280 -6.96 -14.85 19.12
CA SER A 280 -6.95 -14.38 20.51
C SER A 280 -7.86 -13.17 20.68
N ARG A 281 -8.32 -12.87 21.89
CA ARG A 281 -9.14 -11.69 22.19
C ARG A 281 -8.54 -10.37 21.69
N ALA A 282 -7.21 -10.25 21.70
CA ALA A 282 -6.52 -9.09 21.18
C ALA A 282 -6.65 -8.98 19.65
N VAL A 283 -6.55 -10.10 18.94
CA VAL A 283 -6.77 -10.16 17.49
C VAL A 283 -8.25 -9.92 17.15
N GLU A 284 -9.18 -10.49 17.91
CA GLU A 284 -10.61 -10.25 17.73
C GLU A 284 -10.93 -8.75 17.78
N ALA A 285 -10.45 -8.04 18.79
CA ALA A 285 -10.65 -6.59 18.90
C ALA A 285 -10.10 -5.81 17.68
N VAL A 286 -8.98 -6.25 17.11
CA VAL A 286 -8.40 -5.63 15.90
C VAL A 286 -9.28 -5.89 14.67
N LEU A 287 -9.81 -7.11 14.52
CA LEU A 287 -10.71 -7.48 13.43
C LEU A 287 -12.07 -6.76 13.55
N GLU A 288 -12.65 -6.71 14.75
CA GLU A 288 -13.90 -5.98 15.02
C GLU A 288 -13.78 -4.48 14.74
N ALA A 289 -12.59 -3.91 14.94
CA ALA A 289 -12.28 -2.52 14.61
C ALA A 289 -12.05 -2.27 13.11
N GLY A 290 -12.11 -3.30 12.25
CA GLY A 290 -11.91 -3.16 10.81
C GLY A 290 -10.49 -2.72 10.43
N ALA A 291 -9.51 -3.05 11.29
CA ALA A 291 -8.13 -2.60 11.13
C ALA A 291 -7.29 -3.49 10.20
N LEU A 292 -7.83 -4.63 9.74
CA LEU A 292 -7.14 -5.53 8.81
C LEU A 292 -7.40 -5.12 7.35
N ASP A 293 -6.36 -5.16 6.50
CA ASP A 293 -6.44 -4.92 5.05
C ASP A 293 -7.46 -5.88 4.41
N LEU A 294 -8.28 -5.37 3.49
CA LEU A 294 -9.37 -6.15 2.89
C LEU A 294 -8.85 -7.35 2.09
N ARG A 295 -7.69 -7.24 1.43
CA ARG A 295 -7.08 -8.37 0.72
C ARG A 295 -6.65 -9.46 1.70
N ALA A 296 -6.12 -9.05 2.85
CA ALA A 296 -5.77 -9.98 3.92
C ALA A 296 -7.01 -10.70 4.45
N ALA A 297 -8.12 -9.96 4.66
CA ALA A 297 -9.38 -10.55 5.10
C ALA A 297 -9.95 -11.56 4.07
N THR A 298 -9.93 -11.21 2.78
CA THR A 298 -10.38 -12.10 1.69
C THR A 298 -9.54 -13.38 1.62
N VAL A 299 -8.22 -13.25 1.71
CA VAL A 299 -7.33 -14.42 1.69
C VAL A 299 -7.54 -15.30 2.91
N LEU A 300 -7.74 -14.73 4.10
CA LEU A 300 -8.07 -15.49 5.30
C LEU A 300 -9.38 -16.29 5.14
N ALA A 301 -10.42 -15.68 4.57
CA ALA A 301 -11.67 -16.39 4.29
C ALA A 301 -11.45 -17.56 3.31
N LEU A 302 -10.65 -17.35 2.27
CA LEU A 302 -10.30 -18.41 1.31
C LEU A 302 -9.48 -19.54 1.97
N MET A 303 -8.53 -19.20 2.84
CA MET A 303 -7.77 -20.19 3.63
C MET A 303 -8.70 -21.01 4.54
N ALA A 304 -9.67 -20.35 5.17
CA ALA A 304 -10.65 -20.96 6.06
C ALA A 304 -11.58 -21.96 5.35
N ASN A 305 -11.78 -21.83 4.05
CA ASN A 305 -12.54 -22.81 3.25
C ASN A 305 -11.82 -24.14 3.07
N SER A 306 -10.50 -24.19 3.30
CA SER A 306 -9.68 -25.39 3.07
C SER A 306 -8.99 -25.92 4.32
N SER A 307 -8.86 -25.11 5.38
CA SER A 307 -8.14 -25.47 6.60
C SER A 307 -8.58 -24.63 7.79
N HIS A 308 -8.30 -25.10 9.01
CA HIS A 308 -8.40 -24.25 10.19
C HIS A 308 -7.24 -23.24 10.19
N VAL A 309 -7.57 -21.97 10.42
CA VAL A 309 -6.60 -20.87 10.47
C VAL A 309 -6.61 -20.29 11.88
N ASN A 310 -5.46 -20.32 12.53
CA ASN A 310 -5.24 -19.64 13.79
C ASN A 310 -4.46 -18.35 13.55
N ILE A 311 -5.14 -17.21 13.70
CA ILE A 311 -4.55 -15.88 13.57
C ILE A 311 -3.87 -15.55 14.90
N LEU A 312 -2.54 -15.55 14.87
CA LEU A 312 -1.72 -15.33 16.06
C LEU A 312 -1.58 -13.84 16.35
N THR A 313 -1.29 -13.06 15.31
CA THR A 313 -1.03 -11.63 15.41
C THR A 313 -1.52 -10.92 14.16
N VAL A 314 -2.08 -9.72 14.32
CA VAL A 314 -2.23 -8.74 13.25
C VAL A 314 -1.16 -7.67 13.48
N ASN A 315 -0.18 -7.61 12.58
CA ASN A 315 0.99 -6.75 12.72
C ASN A 315 0.64 -5.35 12.19
N ILE A 316 0.42 -4.41 13.12
CA ILE A 316 0.16 -3.01 12.81
C ILE A 316 1.49 -2.26 12.69
N ASP A 317 1.79 -1.76 11.49
CA ASP A 317 2.91 -0.85 11.27
C ASP A 317 2.50 0.57 11.76
N LYS A 318 3.20 1.08 12.78
CA LYS A 318 2.84 2.34 13.46
C LYS A 318 2.85 3.54 12.49
N PRO A 319 3.89 3.73 11.66
CA PRO A 319 3.87 4.77 10.63
C PRO A 319 2.69 4.68 9.67
N GLU A 320 2.35 3.50 9.18
CA GLU A 320 1.21 3.29 8.28
C GLU A 320 -0.13 3.54 8.98
N GLN A 321 -0.28 3.07 10.22
CA GLN A 321 -1.47 3.34 11.04
C GLN A 321 -1.65 4.84 11.28
N ALA A 322 -0.56 5.57 11.55
CA ALA A 322 -0.60 7.02 11.70
C ALA A 322 -0.96 7.74 10.38
N ALA A 323 -0.78 7.09 9.22
CA ALA A 323 -1.30 7.54 7.93
C ALA A 323 -2.75 7.11 7.63
N GLY A 324 -3.38 6.38 8.56
CA GLY A 324 -4.74 5.86 8.44
C GLY A 324 -4.85 4.64 7.51
N LEU A 325 -3.75 3.89 7.32
CA LEU A 325 -3.77 2.66 6.54
C LEU A 325 -4.08 1.44 7.43
N PRO A 326 -4.71 0.39 6.89
CA PRO A 326 -4.97 -0.85 7.62
C PRO A 326 -3.71 -1.70 7.78
N ALA A 327 -3.73 -2.61 8.75
CA ALA A 327 -2.71 -3.62 8.92
C ALA A 327 -2.73 -4.62 7.76
N ARG A 328 -1.60 -4.70 7.05
CA ARG A 328 -1.41 -5.58 5.88
C ARG A 328 -0.44 -6.73 6.16
N SER A 329 -0.20 -7.05 7.42
CA SER A 329 0.63 -8.18 7.81
C SER A 329 -0.03 -8.95 8.94
N ILE A 330 -0.01 -10.28 8.82
CA ILE A 330 -0.56 -11.20 9.81
C ILE A 330 0.41 -12.36 10.04
N ASP A 331 0.41 -12.88 11.26
CA ASP A 331 1.07 -14.13 11.58
C ASP A 331 0.00 -15.20 11.79
N VAL A 332 0.05 -16.26 11.01
CA VAL A 332 -0.97 -17.31 11.00
C VAL A 332 -0.36 -18.70 11.14
N ARG A 333 -1.12 -19.61 11.74
CA ARG A 333 -0.86 -21.04 11.71
C ARG A 333 -2.01 -21.76 11.04
N THR A 334 -1.67 -22.75 10.21
CA THR A 334 -2.63 -23.55 9.44
C THR A 334 -2.19 -25.00 9.48
N ASP A 335 -3.17 -25.91 9.56
CA ASP A 335 -2.92 -27.36 9.56
C ASP A 335 -2.57 -27.90 8.16
N ALA A 336 -2.80 -27.12 7.09
CA ALA A 336 -2.58 -27.49 5.70
C ALA A 336 -1.58 -26.56 4.98
N ALA A 337 -0.44 -26.26 5.63
CA ALA A 337 0.52 -25.28 5.14
C ALA A 337 0.94 -25.43 3.65
N PRO A 338 1.23 -26.63 3.11
CA PRO A 338 1.59 -26.77 1.69
C PRO A 338 0.47 -26.38 0.72
N ALA A 339 -0.78 -26.77 1.03
CA ALA A 339 -1.93 -26.45 0.19
C ALA A 339 -2.22 -24.94 0.20
N VAL A 340 -2.12 -24.31 1.38
CA VAL A 340 -2.22 -22.85 1.52
C VAL A 340 -1.13 -22.16 0.70
N GLN A 341 0.13 -22.62 0.76
CA GLN A 341 1.21 -22.01 -0.01
C GLN A 341 0.96 -22.08 -1.52
N ALA A 342 0.50 -23.21 -2.02
CA ALA A 342 0.15 -23.38 -3.43
C ALA A 342 -1.00 -22.45 -3.84
N MET A 343 -2.03 -22.34 -3.02
CA MET A 343 -3.15 -21.42 -3.23
C MET A 343 -2.68 -19.96 -3.27
N LEU A 344 -1.88 -19.52 -2.30
CA LEU A 344 -1.37 -18.13 -2.24
C LEU A 344 -0.54 -17.77 -3.47
N SER A 345 0.24 -18.73 -3.98
CA SER A 345 1.07 -18.54 -5.18
C SER A 345 0.23 -18.36 -6.44
N ASN A 346 -0.97 -18.94 -6.48
CA ASN A 346 -1.92 -18.86 -7.59
C ASN A 346 -2.85 -17.64 -7.53
N LEU A 347 -2.79 -16.82 -6.47
CA LEU A 347 -3.56 -15.59 -6.39
C LEU A 347 -3.11 -14.60 -7.48
N SER A 348 -4.05 -13.76 -7.91
CA SER A 348 -3.77 -12.64 -8.80
C SER A 348 -2.78 -11.67 -8.16
N PRO A 349 -1.98 -10.92 -8.95
CA PRO A 349 -0.93 -10.05 -8.42
C PRO A 349 -1.41 -9.08 -7.33
N SER A 350 -2.63 -8.54 -7.46
CA SER A 350 -3.19 -7.59 -6.49
C SER A 350 -3.47 -8.20 -5.11
N TYR A 351 -3.74 -9.50 -5.05
CA TYR A 351 -4.05 -10.24 -3.81
C TYR A 351 -2.89 -11.11 -3.32
N ARG A 352 -1.84 -11.28 -4.12
CA ARG A 352 -0.71 -12.16 -3.81
C ARG A 352 0.17 -11.55 -2.69
N PRO A 353 0.25 -12.19 -1.52
CA PRO A 353 1.16 -11.74 -0.47
C PRO A 353 2.57 -12.31 -0.66
N SER A 354 3.54 -11.74 0.06
CA SER A 354 4.76 -12.44 0.42
C SER A 354 4.54 -13.28 1.67
N VAL A 355 5.18 -14.45 1.72
CA VAL A 355 5.08 -15.39 2.85
C VAL A 355 6.47 -15.67 3.39
N THR A 356 6.64 -15.56 4.70
CA THR A 356 7.89 -15.89 5.39
C THR A 356 7.58 -16.81 6.56
N GLN A 357 8.24 -17.96 6.62
CA GLN A 357 8.10 -18.86 7.76
C GLN A 357 8.87 -18.31 8.96
N LEU A 358 8.21 -18.26 10.12
CA LEU A 358 8.78 -17.79 11.37
C LEU A 358 9.38 -18.96 12.19
N PRO A 359 10.36 -18.70 13.08
CA PRO A 359 11.01 -19.77 13.87
C PRO A 359 10.06 -20.60 14.75
N ASN A 360 8.90 -20.05 15.08
CA ASN A 360 7.85 -20.72 15.86
C ASN A 360 6.92 -21.61 15.00
N GLY A 361 7.25 -21.83 13.72
CA GLY A 361 6.48 -22.64 12.78
C GLY A 361 5.23 -21.97 12.21
N SER A 362 4.97 -20.70 12.53
CA SER A 362 3.91 -19.92 11.90
C SER A 362 4.39 -19.23 10.61
N ASN A 363 3.44 -18.74 9.81
CA ASN A 363 3.73 -17.99 8.59
C ASN A 363 3.38 -16.52 8.81
N ARG A 364 4.34 -15.64 8.55
CA ARG A 364 4.10 -14.22 8.35
C ARG A 364 3.68 -14.00 6.90
N ILE A 365 2.48 -13.46 6.71
CA ILE A 365 1.92 -13.10 5.42
C ILE A 365 1.86 -11.57 5.35
N VAL A 366 2.39 -10.99 4.27
CA VAL A 366 2.47 -9.53 4.09
C VAL A 366 1.99 -9.15 2.69
N TRP A 367 1.08 -8.19 2.61
CA TRP A 367 0.65 -7.61 1.34
C TRP A 367 1.43 -6.32 1.04
N PRO A 368 1.71 -5.99 -0.23
CA PRO A 368 2.29 -4.69 -0.60
C PRO A 368 1.40 -3.52 -0.17
N ILE A 369 1.99 -2.35 0.10
CA ILE A 369 1.22 -1.14 0.42
C ILE A 369 0.26 -0.81 -0.73
N MET A 370 -1.01 -0.55 -0.37
CA MET A 370 -2.06 -0.15 -1.29
C MET A 370 -2.85 1.01 -0.65
N PRO A 371 -2.44 2.27 -0.89
CA PRO A 371 -3.00 3.40 -0.16
C PRO A 371 -4.32 3.92 -0.72
N ILE A 372 -4.67 3.46 -1.92
CA ILE A 372 -5.97 3.61 -2.54
C ILE A 372 -6.53 2.19 -2.65
N PRO A 373 -7.58 1.85 -1.88
CA PRO A 373 -8.27 0.59 -2.04
C PRO A 373 -8.71 0.41 -3.49
N PRO A 374 -8.70 -0.83 -4.03
CA PRO A 374 -9.21 -1.08 -5.36
C PRO A 374 -10.68 -0.66 -5.42
N VAL A 375 -11.14 -0.19 -6.58
CA VAL A 375 -12.56 0.07 -6.78
C VAL A 375 -13.29 -1.25 -6.53
N ALA A 376 -14.18 -1.28 -5.55
CA ALA A 376 -15.14 -2.37 -5.42
C ALA A 376 -15.91 -2.39 -6.76
N LEU A 377 -15.76 -3.44 -7.56
CA LEU A 377 -16.57 -3.52 -8.76
C LEU A 377 -17.98 -3.84 -8.23
N ASN A 378 -18.92 -2.98 -8.62
CA ASN A 378 -20.33 -3.09 -8.23
C ASN A 378 -21.04 -4.12 -9.11
#